data_AF-A0A1G1C2X8-F1
#
_entry.id   AF-A0A1G1C2X8-F1
#
_cell.length_a   1.000
_cell.length_b   1.000
_cell.length_c   1.000
_cell.angle_alpha   90.00
_cell.angle_beta   90.00
_cell.angle_gamma   90.00
#
_symmetry.space_group_name_H-M   'P 1'
#
loop_
_entity.id
_entity.type
_entity.pdbx_description
1 polymer ?
#
loop_
_entity_poly.entity_id
_entity_poly.type
_entity_poly.pdbx_seq_one_letter_code
_entity_poly.pdbx_strand_id
1 'polypeptide(L)' 'MAKIDRNKRRSQIKIKQRRKKKLAKWRQLYSKAGSQEKKEEILAKVRRSVPLLSKEEFLASIKE' A
#
# COMPACT_ATOMS: atom_id res chain seq x y z
N MET A 1 -15.57 21.13 22.62
CA MET A 1 -14.42 20.28 22.22
C MET A 1 -14.73 19.12 21.25
N ALA A 2 -15.98 18.83 20.86
CA ALA A 2 -16.34 17.62 20.07
C ALA A 2 -16.14 17.68 18.53
N LYS A 3 -15.80 18.83 17.94
CA LYS A 3 -15.63 18.98 16.47
C LYS A 3 -14.23 18.57 15.97
N ILE A 4 -13.19 18.78 16.80
CA ILE A 4 -11.78 18.49 16.46
C ILE A 4 -11.59 16.97 16.28
N ASP A 5 -12.22 16.17 17.14
CA ASP A 5 -12.11 14.71 17.12
C ASP A 5 -12.72 14.08 15.85
N ARG A 6 -13.89 14.57 15.42
CA ARG A 6 -14.54 14.13 14.17
C ARG A 6 -13.71 14.44 12.92
N ASN A 7 -13.07 15.61 12.86
CA ASN A 7 -12.18 15.95 11.76
C ASN A 7 -10.90 15.11 11.76
N LYS A 8 -10.31 14.86 12.93
CA LYS A 8 -9.14 13.98 13.08
C LYS A 8 -9.47 12.55 12.62
N ARG A 9 -10.63 12.01 13.00
CA ARG A 9 -11.12 10.69 12.56
C ARG A 9 -11.34 10.62 11.06
N ARG A 10 -11.99 11.63 10.46
CA ARG A 10 -12.17 11.71 8.98
C ARG A 10 -10.84 11.76 8.24
N SER A 11 -9.87 12.52 8.74
CA SER A 11 -8.52 12.60 8.14
C SER A 11 -7.79 11.27 8.22
N GLN A 12 -7.84 10.56 9.35
CA GLN A 12 -7.25 9.23 9.48
C GLN A 12 -7.89 8.22 8.51
N ILE A 13 -9.21 8.25 8.33
CA ILE A 13 -9.90 7.40 7.34
C ILE A 13 -9.40 7.69 5.93
N LYS A 14 -9.28 8.97 5.54
CA LYS A 14 -8.74 9.36 4.23
C LYS A 14 -7.30 8.88 4.03
N ILE A 15 -6.46 9.00 5.06
CA ILE A 15 -5.07 8.51 5.02
C ILE A 15 -5.04 7.00 4.81
N LYS A 16 -5.84 6.24 5.58
CA LYS A 16 -5.97 4.78 5.42
C LYS A 16 -6.41 4.40 4.00
N GLN A 17 -7.42 5.08 3.45
CA GLN A 17 -7.87 4.83 2.09
C GLN A 17 -6.80 5.14 1.04
N ARG A 18 -6.08 6.26 1.17
CA ARG A 18 -4.96 6.61 0.27
C ARG A 18 -3.85 5.56 0.31
N ARG A 19 -3.49 5.07 1.50
CA ARG A 19 -2.51 3.98 1.66
C ARG A 19 -2.99 2.69 0.99
N LYS A 20 -4.26 2.30 1.17
CA LYS A 20 -4.86 1.12 0.52
C LYS A 20 -4.82 1.25 -1.01
N LYS A 21 -5.21 2.40 -1.57
CA LYS A 21 -5.14 2.67 -3.01
C LYS A 21 -3.71 2.63 -3.54
N LYS A 22 -2.74 3.18 -2.80
CA LYS A 22 -1.33 3.13 -3.17
C LYS A 22 -0.83 1.69 -3.23
N LEU A 23 -1.09 0.89 -2.19
CA LEU A 23 -0.72 -0.54 -2.19
C LEU A 23 -1.37 -1.32 -3.34
N ALA A 24 -2.66 -1.09 -3.61
CA ALA A 24 -3.35 -1.71 -4.74
C ALA A 24 -2.69 -1.38 -6.09
N LYS A 25 -2.33 -0.11 -6.33
CA LYS A 25 -1.63 0.31 -7.55
C LYS A 25 -0.30 -0.42 -7.72
N TRP A 26 0.42 -0.62 -6.62
CA TRP A 26 1.72 -1.28 -6.64
C TRP A 26 1.60 -2.78 -6.87
N ARG A 27 0.57 -3.41 -6.31
CA ARG A 27 0.22 -4.80 -6.60
C ARG A 27 -0.14 -5.01 -8.06
N GLN A 28 -0.91 -4.09 -8.65
CA GLN A 28 -1.21 -4.13 -10.08
C GLN A 28 0.06 -3.99 -10.94
N LEU A 29 0.97 -3.08 -10.58
CA LEU A 29 2.26 -2.97 -11.27
C LEU A 29 3.10 -4.23 -11.13
N TYR A 30 3.09 -4.87 -9.96
CA TYR A 30 3.83 -6.11 -9.69
C TYR A 30 3.27 -7.28 -10.53
N SER A 31 1.94 -7.40 -10.60
CA SER A 31 1.26 -8.42 -11.39
C SER A 31 1.50 -8.23 -12.90
N LYS A 32 1.52 -6.98 -13.38
CA LYS A 32 1.81 -6.64 -14.78
C LYS A 32 3.30 -6.67 -15.14
N ALA A 33 4.20 -6.74 -14.17
CA ALA A 33 5.63 -6.74 -14.43
C ALA A 33 6.04 -8.08 -15.06
N GLY A 34 6.48 -8.03 -16.32
CA GLY A 34 6.94 -9.21 -17.06
C GLY A 34 8.34 -9.70 -16.67
N SER A 35 9.14 -8.86 -16.03
CA SER A 35 10.55 -9.15 -15.70
C SER A 35 10.78 -9.20 -14.19
N GLN A 36 11.68 -10.09 -13.75
CA GLN A 36 12.06 -10.26 -12.35
C GLN A 36 12.60 -8.95 -11.73
N GLU A 37 13.47 -8.23 -12.45
CA GLU A 37 14.02 -6.94 -11.98
C GLU A 37 12.93 -5.91 -11.68
N LYS A 38 11.93 -5.78 -12.56
CA LYS A 38 10.81 -4.85 -12.35
C LYS A 38 10.00 -5.22 -11.10
N LYS A 39 9.81 -6.52 -10.84
CA LYS A 39 9.14 -7.02 -9.64
C LYS A 39 9.93 -6.65 -8.38
N GLU A 40 11.25 -6.78 -8.40
CA GLU A 40 12.12 -6.42 -7.28
C GLU A 40 12.16 -4.91 -7.03
N GLU A 41 12.21 -4.09 -8.08
CA GLU A 41 12.15 -2.64 -7.96
C GLU A 41 10.85 -2.18 -7.28
N ILE A 42 9.72 -2.80 -7.64
CA ILE A 42 8.43 -2.54 -7.00
C ILE A 42 8.49 -2.93 -5.52
N LEU A 43 8.98 -4.12 -5.19
CA LEU A 43 9.10 -4.59 -3.79
C LEU A 43 10.01 -3.67 -2.94
N ALA A 44 11.15 -3.23 -3.50
CA ALA A 44 12.07 -2.31 -2.83
C ALA A 44 11.40 -0.97 -2.53
N LYS A 45 10.67 -0.41 -3.51
CA LYS A 45 9.88 0.79 -3.31
C LYS A 45 8.81 0.55 -2.20
N VAL A 46 8.22 -0.66 -2.07
CA VAL A 46 7.10 -0.93 -1.14
C VAL A 46 7.67 -0.88 0.25
N ARG A 47 8.79 -1.57 0.46
CA ARG A 47 9.52 -1.61 1.72
C ARG A 47 9.95 -0.21 2.17
N ARG A 48 10.38 0.65 1.24
CA ARG A 48 10.69 2.06 1.55
C ARG A 48 9.45 2.88 1.96
N SER A 49 8.30 2.63 1.32
CA SER A 49 7.06 3.37 1.61
C SER A 49 6.28 2.85 2.81
N VAL A 50 6.36 1.54 3.08
CA VAL A 50 5.63 0.83 4.14
C VAL A 50 6.57 -0.22 4.74
N PRO A 51 7.48 0.18 5.65
CA PRO A 51 8.50 -0.71 6.20
C PRO A 51 7.92 -1.89 6.99
N LEU A 52 6.73 -1.70 7.56
CA LEU A 52 6.03 -2.70 8.37
C LEU A 52 5.30 -3.77 7.55
N LEU A 53 5.15 -3.56 6.23
CA LEU A 53 4.45 -4.53 5.37
C LEU A 53 5.46 -5.56 4.86
N SER A 54 5.26 -6.82 5.22
CA SER A 54 6.14 -7.89 4.75
C SER A 54 5.92 -8.19 3.26
N LYS A 55 6.91 -8.80 2.61
CA LYS A 55 6.79 -9.26 1.21
C LYS A 55 5.63 -10.25 1.07
N GLU A 56 5.47 -11.16 2.02
CA GLU A 56 4.43 -12.18 2.02
C GLU A 56 3.03 -11.55 2.14
N GLU A 57 2.85 -10.60 3.07
CA GLU A 57 1.59 -9.85 3.21
C GLU A 57 1.27 -9.02 1.96
N PHE A 58 2.30 -8.47 1.32
CA PHE A 58 2.12 -7.72 0.08
C PHE A 58 1.60 -8.62 -1.05
N LEU A 59 2.19 -9.82 -1.19
CA LEU A 59 1.88 -10.81 -2.24
C LEU A 59 0.60 -11.61 -1.96
N ALA A 60 0.24 -11.84 -0.69
CA ALA A 60 -0.97 -12.57 -0.31
C ALA A 60 -2.23 -11.94 -0.93
N SER A 61 -2.31 -10.60 -0.93
CA SER A 61 -3.43 -9.87 -1.56
C SER A 61 -3.38 -9.78 -3.09
N ILE A 62 -2.45 -10.48 -3.77
CA ILE A 62 -2.40 -10.57 -5.23
C ILE A 62 -2.95 -11.92 -5.72
N LYS A 63 -2.99 -12.94 -4.85
CA LYS A 63 -3.45 -14.30 -5.19
C LYS A 63 -4.98 -14.48 -5.14
N GLU A 64 -5.73 -13.43 -4.82
CA GLU A 64 -7.20 -13.37 -4.84
C GLU A 64 -7.65 -12.54 -6.05
#